data_AF-A0A925QBY0-F1
#
_entry.id   AF-A0A925QBY0-F1
#
_cell.length_a   1.000
_cell.length_b   1.000
_cell.length_c   1.000
_cell.angle_alpha   90.00
_cell.angle_beta   90.00
_cell.angle_gamma   90.00
#
_symmetry.space_group_name_H-M   'P 1'
#
loop_
_entity.id
_entity.type
_entity.pdbx_description
1 polymer ?
#
loop_
_entity_poly.entity_id
_entity_poly.type
_entity_poly.pdbx_seq_one_letter_code
_entity_poly.pdbx_strand_id
1 'polypeptide(L)'
;MKRYVITSVLTALLAAVFFFYPQQFSDGGGAAAQRRGVRRGVKPTPALKTRREYSRFSHATNEHQESCKTCHKTPTPNWKQVRDFPDVADFPDHDACVRCHRPQFFKSAQPVICSDCHQKTSPRDSARFDFRNPVRPRQFTIEFPHDKHQDVIARREPSIPTVTQTVRLRAWAHSQSVFYMATQTNSLRYNNCEICHVANTKPPVAPSSGWTDGFVPAANMFKASPESHDACFSCHWKSVEPTKDNCAGCHKPASPYLPTGIPERKSLRFTHVREQHVKECTACHINITKSASVKGLKPDVPITSCTECHNKEGLRLDVSGELIALDKDAAFVCVYCHTSDVGRRNPPASHYLISGRAPVKLR
;
A
#
# COMPACT_ATOMS: atom_id res chain seq x y z
N MET A 1 -19.47 56.55 23.97
CA MET A 1 -18.07 56.54 24.45
C MET A 1 -18.04 56.25 25.95
N LYS A 2 -17.93 54.99 26.41
CA LYS A 2 -17.86 54.62 27.85
C LYS A 2 -17.60 53.11 28.08
N ARG A 3 -16.57 52.51 27.46
CA ARG A 3 -16.21 51.08 27.69
C ARG A 3 -14.70 50.77 27.80
N TYR A 4 -13.81 51.77 27.85
CA TYR A 4 -12.35 51.53 27.81
C TYR A 4 -11.60 51.73 29.14
N VAL A 5 -12.28 51.89 30.28
CA VAL A 5 -11.60 52.21 31.56
C VAL A 5 -11.43 51.00 32.49
N ILE A 6 -12.12 49.88 32.25
CA ILE A 6 -12.17 48.77 33.22
C ILE A 6 -11.04 47.74 33.02
N THR A 7 -10.39 47.70 31.86
CA THR A 7 -9.38 46.67 31.54
C THR A 7 -7.97 46.94 32.08
N SER A 8 -7.69 48.15 32.57
CA SER A 8 -6.31 48.54 32.97
C SER A 8 -5.98 48.29 34.45
N VAL A 9 -6.96 48.00 35.30
CA VAL A 9 -6.75 47.82 36.75
C VAL A 9 -6.45 46.35 37.12
N LEU A 10 -6.89 45.38 36.30
CA LEU A 10 -6.73 43.95 36.59
C LEU A 10 -5.33 43.40 36.27
N THR A 11 -4.58 44.03 35.36
CA THR A 11 -3.22 43.60 34.99
C THR A 11 -2.15 44.05 35.97
N ALA A 12 -2.39 45.07 36.80
CA ALA A 12 -1.42 45.53 37.79
C ALA A 12 -1.37 44.67 39.07
N LEU A 13 -2.46 43.97 39.41
CA LEU A 13 -2.53 43.16 40.64
C LEU A 13 -1.88 41.77 40.53
N LEU A 14 -1.73 41.21 39.32
CA LEU A 14 -1.10 39.90 39.13
C LEU A 14 0.43 39.94 39.10
N ALA A 15 1.06 41.11 38.98
CA ALA A 15 2.51 41.26 38.99
C ALA A 15 3.13 41.34 40.41
N ALA A 16 2.33 41.58 41.45
CA ALA A 16 2.82 41.78 42.81
C ALA A 16 3.00 40.50 43.64
N VAL A 17 2.49 39.34 43.19
CA VAL A 17 2.49 38.09 43.98
C VAL A 17 3.75 37.25 43.80
N PHE A 18 4.61 37.54 42.81
CA PHE A 18 5.80 36.74 42.52
C PHE A 18 7.12 37.21 43.17
N PHE A 19 7.13 38.30 43.94
CA PHE A 19 8.37 38.88 44.46
C PHE A 19 8.72 38.58 45.94
N PHE A 20 7.94 37.76 46.66
CA PHE A 20 8.18 37.50 48.10
C PHE A 20 8.25 36.01 48.49
N TYR A 21 9.02 35.20 47.77
CA TYR A 21 9.46 33.89 48.27
C TYR A 21 10.99 33.84 48.38
N PRO A 22 11.57 33.82 49.59
CA PRO A 22 13.00 33.61 49.75
C PRO A 22 13.37 32.13 49.49
N GLN A 23 14.35 31.92 48.61
CA GLN A 23 15.03 30.63 48.49
C GLN A 23 15.94 30.42 49.70
N GLN A 24 15.61 29.44 50.54
CA GLN A 24 16.55 28.89 51.51
C GLN A 24 17.36 27.78 50.84
N PHE A 25 18.57 28.11 50.39
CA PHE A 25 19.64 27.13 50.19
C PHE A 25 20.57 27.20 51.39
N SER A 26 20.63 26.12 52.16
CA SER A 26 21.62 25.93 53.21
C SER A 26 22.84 25.23 52.62
N ASP A 27 23.97 25.92 52.66
CA ASP A 27 25.30 25.31 52.60
C ASP A 27 25.59 24.60 53.93
N GLY A 28 26.12 23.39 53.83
CA GLY A 28 26.56 22.58 54.96
C GLY A 28 27.66 21.64 54.52
N GLY A 29 28.91 22.14 54.56
CA GLY A 29 30.10 21.33 54.39
C GLY A 29 30.29 20.33 55.54
N GLY A 30 30.91 19.20 55.23
CA GLY A 30 31.26 18.18 56.22
C GLY A 30 32.06 17.05 55.59
N ALA A 31 33.37 17.23 55.48
CA ALA A 31 34.30 16.15 55.22
C ALA A 31 34.29 15.19 56.43
N ALA A 32 34.02 13.91 56.18
CA ALA A 32 34.25 12.84 57.15
C ALA A 32 34.89 11.64 56.45
N ALA A 33 36.04 11.24 57.00
CA ALA A 33 36.91 10.19 56.53
C ALA A 33 36.36 8.78 56.81
N GLN A 34 36.87 7.84 55.99
CA GLN A 34 37.09 6.42 56.27
C GLN A 34 35.90 5.55 56.75
N ARG A 35 35.57 4.56 55.91
CA ARG A 35 35.78 3.12 56.24
C ARG A 35 35.74 2.29 54.95
N ARG A 36 36.84 1.60 54.64
CA ARG A 36 36.88 0.55 53.62
C ARG A 36 35.98 -0.59 54.08
N GLY A 37 34.75 -0.60 53.56
CA GLY A 37 33.83 -1.71 53.69
C GLY A 37 34.34 -2.91 52.89
N VAL A 38 34.39 -4.06 53.56
CA VAL A 38 34.64 -5.39 53.01
C VAL A 38 33.78 -5.60 51.77
N ARG A 39 34.42 -5.95 50.63
CA ARG A 39 33.74 -6.33 49.37
C ARG A 39 32.88 -7.58 49.64
N ARG A 40 31.61 -7.37 49.97
CA ARG A 40 30.57 -8.39 49.82
C ARG A 40 30.44 -8.68 48.32
N GLY A 41 30.56 -9.96 47.95
CA GLY A 41 30.41 -10.43 46.58
C GLY A 41 29.16 -9.84 45.93
N VAL A 42 29.35 -9.26 44.75
CA VAL A 42 28.28 -8.74 43.90
C VAL A 42 27.36 -9.91 43.58
N LYS A 43 26.17 -9.94 44.20
CA LYS A 43 25.08 -10.81 43.75
C LYS A 43 24.82 -10.47 42.28
N PRO A 44 24.71 -11.46 41.39
CA PRO A 44 24.39 -11.21 39.99
C PRO A 44 23.11 -10.38 39.93
N THR A 45 23.22 -9.20 39.32
CA THR A 45 22.08 -8.31 39.08
C THR A 45 21.06 -9.11 38.28
N PRO A 46 19.79 -9.20 38.72
CA PRO A 46 18.75 -9.85 37.94
C PRO A 46 18.74 -9.24 36.55
N ALA A 47 18.75 -10.08 35.50
CA ALA A 47 18.68 -9.60 34.12
C ALA A 47 17.55 -8.57 34.01
N LEU A 48 17.93 -7.32 33.70
CA LEU A 48 16.99 -6.22 33.49
C LEU A 48 15.98 -6.71 32.45
N LYS A 49 14.73 -6.92 32.86
CA LYS A 49 13.63 -7.18 31.94
C LYS A 49 13.72 -6.10 30.87
N THR A 50 13.94 -6.52 29.62
CA THR A 50 14.02 -5.61 28.47
C THR A 50 12.83 -4.67 28.51
N ARG A 51 13.09 -3.36 28.61
CA ARG A 51 12.05 -2.33 28.63
C ARG A 51 11.15 -2.55 27.41
N ARG A 52 9.86 -2.83 27.63
CA ARG A 52 8.88 -3.00 26.54
C ARG A 52 8.90 -1.76 25.64
N GLU A 53 9.08 -1.98 24.34
CA GLU A 53 9.10 -0.93 23.33
C GLU A 53 7.65 -0.62 22.89
N TYR A 54 7.10 0.51 23.35
CA TYR A 54 5.75 0.96 22.98
C TYR A 54 5.73 1.85 21.73
N SER A 55 6.88 2.08 21.10
CA SER A 55 6.98 2.75 19.80
C SER A 55 6.67 1.83 18.63
N ARG A 56 6.38 0.54 18.88
CA ARG A 56 6.19 -0.44 17.82
C ARG A 56 5.08 -1.42 18.21
N PHE A 57 3.90 -1.19 17.66
CA PHE A 57 2.86 -2.21 17.66
C PHE A 57 3.21 -3.35 16.69
N SER A 58 2.92 -4.59 17.07
CA SER A 58 3.15 -5.78 16.24
C SER A 58 2.11 -6.85 16.50
N HIS A 59 1.43 -7.32 15.45
CA HIS A 59 0.58 -8.52 15.49
C HIS A 59 1.38 -9.83 15.69
N ALA A 60 2.72 -9.78 15.66
CA ALA A 60 3.55 -10.95 15.93
C ALA A 60 3.72 -11.25 17.44
N THR A 61 3.40 -10.31 18.32
CA THR A 61 3.43 -10.56 19.77
C THR A 61 2.17 -11.29 20.19
N ASN A 62 2.30 -12.33 21.01
CA ASN A 62 1.17 -13.17 21.45
C ASN A 62 0.04 -12.34 22.07
N GLU A 63 0.36 -11.28 22.82
CA GLU A 63 -0.64 -10.39 23.42
C GLU A 63 -1.46 -9.57 22.41
N HIS A 64 -1.03 -9.49 21.15
CA HIS A 64 -1.72 -8.77 20.06
C HIS A 64 -2.27 -9.72 18.99
N GLN A 65 -2.31 -11.02 19.25
CA GLN A 65 -2.87 -12.04 18.35
C GLN A 65 -4.35 -12.33 18.67
N GLU A 66 -5.05 -11.40 19.32
CA GLU A 66 -6.49 -11.49 19.49
C GLU A 66 -7.24 -11.42 18.14
N SER A 67 -8.52 -11.80 18.16
CA SER A 67 -9.40 -11.67 16.99
C SER A 67 -9.44 -10.20 16.52
N CYS A 68 -9.19 -9.94 15.22
CA CYS A 68 -9.08 -8.59 14.68
C CYS A 68 -10.22 -7.64 15.11
N LYS A 69 -11.47 -8.15 15.18
CA LYS A 69 -12.66 -7.40 15.62
C LYS A 69 -12.62 -6.87 17.06
N THR A 70 -11.74 -7.37 17.93
CA THR A 70 -11.58 -6.85 19.30
C THR A 70 -10.97 -5.45 19.30
N CYS A 71 -10.15 -5.14 18.28
CA CYS A 71 -9.52 -3.83 18.09
C CYS A 71 -10.11 -3.06 16.90
N HIS A 72 -10.37 -3.73 15.78
CA HIS A 72 -10.87 -3.13 14.55
C HIS A 72 -12.38 -3.30 14.43
N LYS A 73 -13.13 -2.25 14.76
CA LYS A 73 -14.60 -2.27 14.64
C LYS A 73 -15.04 -2.12 13.18
N THR A 74 -16.00 -2.95 12.79
CA THR A 74 -16.63 -2.92 11.47
C THR A 74 -18.15 -2.79 11.58
N PRO A 75 -18.77 -1.82 10.89
CA PRO A 75 -18.12 -0.74 10.15
C PRO A 75 -17.60 0.37 11.07
N THR A 76 -16.68 1.19 10.57
CA THR A 76 -16.19 2.36 11.32
C THR A 76 -17.28 3.42 11.46
N PRO A 77 -17.42 4.15 12.58
CA PRO A 77 -18.52 5.11 12.75
C PRO A 77 -18.66 6.16 11.63
N ASN A 78 -17.53 6.54 11.03
CA ASN A 78 -17.46 7.54 9.97
C ASN A 78 -17.41 6.94 8.55
N TRP A 79 -17.61 5.63 8.35
CA TRP A 79 -17.44 4.99 7.04
C TRP A 79 -18.18 5.74 5.93
N LYS A 80 -19.46 6.09 6.16
CA LYS A 80 -20.31 6.83 5.20
C LYS A 80 -19.79 8.21 4.80
N GLN A 81 -18.93 8.81 5.61
CA GLN A 81 -18.36 10.14 5.35
C GLN A 81 -17.07 10.06 4.55
N VAL A 82 -16.36 8.93 4.63
CA VAL A 82 -15.08 8.74 3.96
C VAL A 82 -15.18 7.84 2.72
N ARG A 83 -16.18 6.95 2.67
CA ARG A 83 -16.36 5.93 1.64
C ARG A 83 -17.83 5.53 1.48
N ASP A 84 -18.17 4.98 0.32
CA ASP A 84 -19.53 4.49 0.01
C ASP A 84 -19.80 3.06 0.51
N PHE A 85 -18.85 2.45 1.22
CA PHE A 85 -19.00 1.09 1.74
C PHE A 85 -18.52 0.96 3.19
N PRO A 86 -19.14 0.05 3.98
CA PRO A 86 -18.78 -0.21 5.36
C PRO A 86 -17.37 -0.82 5.46
N ASP A 87 -16.34 0.00 5.65
CA ASP A 87 -14.95 -0.48 5.76
C ASP A 87 -14.53 -0.71 7.22
N VAL A 88 -13.48 -1.51 7.37
CA VAL A 88 -12.67 -1.60 8.59
C VAL A 88 -11.74 -0.39 8.60
N ALA A 89 -11.57 0.31 9.73
CA ALA A 89 -10.52 1.32 9.81
C ALA A 89 -9.17 0.62 9.84
N ASP A 90 -8.24 1.11 9.03
CA ASP A 90 -6.85 0.63 9.02
C ASP A 90 -6.18 0.79 10.39
N PHE A 91 -6.60 1.79 11.15
CA PHE A 91 -6.22 1.99 12.54
C PHE A 91 -7.42 1.75 13.46
N PRO A 92 -7.25 1.01 14.57
CA PRO A 92 -8.31 0.87 15.54
C PRO A 92 -8.59 2.22 16.23
N ASP A 93 -9.78 2.37 16.77
CA ASP A 93 -10.11 3.51 17.63
C ASP A 93 -9.25 3.48 18.91
N HIS A 94 -9.03 4.64 19.53
CA HIS A 94 -8.21 4.74 20.75
C HIS A 94 -8.70 3.82 21.87
N ASP A 95 -10.00 3.53 21.96
CA ASP A 95 -10.56 2.67 23.01
C ASP A 95 -10.00 1.23 22.94
N ALA A 96 -9.70 0.72 21.75
CA ALA A 96 -9.06 -0.58 21.57
C ALA A 96 -7.72 -0.66 22.33
N CYS A 97 -6.86 0.34 22.14
CA CYS A 97 -5.55 0.39 22.78
C CYS A 97 -5.64 0.80 24.25
N VAL A 98 -6.50 1.76 24.59
CA VAL A 98 -6.62 2.31 25.95
C VAL A 98 -7.07 1.24 26.96
N ARG A 99 -7.85 0.24 26.54
CA ARG A 99 -8.25 -0.87 27.42
C ARG A 99 -7.07 -1.63 28.03
N CYS A 100 -5.99 -1.80 27.29
CA CYS A 100 -4.80 -2.53 27.75
C CYS A 100 -3.61 -1.60 28.06
N HIS A 101 -3.53 -0.46 27.38
CA HIS A 101 -2.40 0.49 27.42
C HIS A 101 -2.73 1.84 28.05
N ARG A 102 -3.77 1.91 28.89
CA ARG A 102 -4.17 3.14 29.59
C ARG A 102 -2.98 3.90 30.21
N PRO A 103 -2.06 3.25 30.96
CA PRO A 103 -0.96 3.99 31.58
C PRO A 103 0.01 4.59 30.56
N GLN A 104 0.20 3.94 29.41
CA GLN A 104 1.09 4.44 28.35
C GLN A 104 0.44 5.60 27.59
N PHE A 105 -0.87 5.55 27.37
CA PHE A 105 -1.63 6.61 26.71
C PHE A 105 -1.61 7.94 27.45
N PHE A 106 -1.51 7.92 28.79
CA PHE A 106 -1.58 9.13 29.62
C PHE A 106 -0.25 9.48 30.31
N LYS A 107 0.86 8.84 29.93
CA LYS A 107 2.15 9.02 30.61
C LYS A 107 2.80 10.39 30.35
N SER A 108 2.52 11.00 29.20
CA SER A 108 3.11 12.28 28.79
C SER A 108 2.19 13.02 27.82
N ALA A 109 2.49 14.30 27.55
CA ALA A 109 1.80 15.07 26.51
C ALA A 109 2.02 14.51 25.09
N GLN A 110 3.07 13.71 24.89
CA GLN A 110 3.40 13.07 23.61
C GLN A 110 3.66 11.58 23.84
N PRO A 111 2.61 10.77 24.02
CA PRO A 111 2.77 9.34 24.27
C PRO A 111 3.41 8.65 23.07
N VAL A 112 4.49 7.90 23.32
CA VAL A 112 5.23 7.17 22.26
C VAL A 112 4.32 6.18 21.51
N ILE A 113 3.32 5.61 22.19
CA ILE A 113 2.33 4.70 21.60
C ILE A 113 1.49 5.37 20.48
N CYS A 114 1.35 6.69 20.50
CA CYS A 114 0.63 7.41 19.45
C CYS A 114 1.41 7.46 18.12
N SER A 115 2.72 7.22 18.14
CA SER A 115 3.59 7.31 16.94
C SER A 115 3.37 6.19 15.92
N ASP A 116 2.65 5.14 16.31
CA ASP A 116 2.26 4.07 15.39
C ASP A 116 1.16 4.51 14.41
N CYS A 117 0.33 5.49 14.78
CA CYS A 117 -0.80 5.96 13.98
C CYS A 117 -0.66 7.42 13.51
N HIS A 118 -0.02 8.27 14.31
CA HIS A 118 0.07 9.70 14.06
C HIS A 118 1.40 10.09 13.42
N GLN A 119 1.35 11.04 12.48
CA GLN A 119 2.55 11.65 11.89
C GLN A 119 3.29 12.49 12.93
N LYS A 120 2.54 13.12 13.84
CA LYS A 120 3.04 13.91 14.95
C LYS A 120 2.23 13.58 16.20
N THR A 121 2.92 13.14 17.25
CA THR A 121 2.28 12.84 18.53
C THR A 121 2.04 14.14 19.29
N SER A 122 0.88 14.76 19.13
CA SER A 122 0.48 15.98 19.86
C SER A 122 -1.02 15.97 20.14
N PRO A 123 -1.49 16.41 21.32
CA PRO A 123 -2.93 16.52 21.59
C PRO A 123 -3.65 17.51 20.67
N ARG A 124 -2.89 18.41 20.03
CA ARG A 124 -3.41 19.42 19.08
C ARG A 124 -3.30 19.00 17.63
N ASP A 125 -2.65 17.88 17.34
CA ASP A 125 -2.43 17.40 15.98
C ASP A 125 -3.05 16.01 15.81
N SER A 126 -4.11 15.96 15.00
CA SER A 126 -4.81 14.73 14.68
C SER A 126 -4.34 14.10 13.37
N ALA A 127 -3.28 14.63 12.73
CA ALA A 127 -2.75 14.10 11.48
C ALA A 127 -2.29 12.65 11.67
N ARG A 128 -2.95 11.75 10.93
CA ARG A 128 -2.64 10.33 10.88
C ARG A 128 -1.92 10.01 9.57
N PHE A 129 -1.23 8.87 9.53
CA PHE A 129 -0.79 8.34 8.25
C PHE A 129 -2.03 7.93 7.42
N ASP A 130 -2.02 8.20 6.12
CA ASP A 130 -3.18 7.92 5.24
C ASP A 130 -3.47 6.41 5.13
N PHE A 131 -2.44 5.56 5.15
CA PHE A 131 -2.58 4.10 5.19
C PHE A 131 -1.29 3.45 5.70
N ARG A 132 -1.33 2.87 6.91
CA ARG A 132 -0.17 2.31 7.63
C ARG A 132 0.98 3.32 7.78
N ASN A 133 1.71 3.26 8.88
CA ASN A 133 2.94 4.03 8.96
C ASN A 133 3.93 3.49 7.89
N PRO A 134 4.34 4.30 6.89
CA PRO A 134 5.15 3.82 5.76
C PRO A 134 6.54 3.33 6.17
N VAL A 135 7.04 3.78 7.33
CA VAL A 135 8.33 3.31 7.87
C VAL A 135 8.23 1.96 8.57
N ARG A 136 7.02 1.45 8.83
CA ARG A 136 6.81 0.17 9.52
C ARG A 136 6.67 -0.96 8.52
N PRO A 137 7.22 -2.16 8.77
CA PRO A 137 6.96 -3.37 7.97
C PRO A 137 5.49 -3.74 7.79
N ARG A 138 5.15 -4.50 6.73
CA ARG A 138 3.81 -5.09 6.58
C ARG A 138 3.70 -6.24 7.57
N GLN A 139 2.64 -6.26 8.36
CA GLN A 139 2.43 -7.30 9.38
C GLN A 139 1.54 -8.44 8.86
N PHE A 140 0.74 -8.16 7.83
CA PHE A 140 -0.05 -9.15 7.12
C PHE A 140 0.29 -9.13 5.63
N THR A 141 0.13 -10.30 5.01
CA THR A 141 0.06 -10.47 3.56
C THR A 141 -1.39 -10.79 3.22
N ILE A 142 -1.89 -10.18 2.15
CA ILE A 142 -3.21 -10.51 1.62
C ILE A 142 -3.06 -11.77 0.77
N GLU A 143 -3.81 -12.80 1.10
CA GLU A 143 -3.97 -13.99 0.29
C GLU A 143 -5.08 -13.75 -0.71
N PHE A 144 -4.71 -13.70 -1.98
CA PHE A 144 -5.66 -13.56 -3.08
C PHE A 144 -5.40 -14.68 -4.10
N PRO A 145 -6.21 -15.76 -4.07
CA PRO A 145 -6.07 -16.86 -5.01
C PRO A 145 -6.64 -16.49 -6.38
N HIS A 146 -5.78 -16.06 -7.30
CA HIS A 146 -6.16 -15.59 -8.64
C HIS A 146 -6.92 -16.66 -9.43
N ASP A 147 -6.50 -17.92 -9.34
CA ASP A 147 -7.15 -19.08 -9.95
C ASP A 147 -8.64 -19.17 -9.59
N LYS A 148 -8.97 -19.05 -8.31
CA LYS A 148 -10.36 -19.13 -7.83
C LYS A 148 -11.21 -17.95 -8.29
N HIS A 149 -10.61 -16.77 -8.37
CA HIS A 149 -11.34 -15.56 -8.81
C HIS A 149 -11.55 -15.55 -10.32
N GLN A 150 -10.62 -16.09 -11.10
CA GLN A 150 -10.75 -16.23 -12.56
C GLN A 150 -11.99 -17.06 -12.93
N ASP A 151 -12.21 -18.18 -12.25
CA ASP A 151 -13.36 -19.07 -12.50
C ASP A 151 -14.70 -18.45 -12.12
N VAL A 152 -14.76 -17.73 -11.00
CA VAL A 152 -16.00 -17.07 -10.54
C VAL A 152 -16.37 -15.93 -11.49
N ILE A 153 -15.38 -15.18 -11.97
CA ILE A 153 -15.63 -14.11 -12.93
C ILE A 153 -16.08 -14.67 -14.28
N ALA A 154 -15.44 -15.74 -14.76
CA ALA A 154 -15.85 -16.41 -15.99
C ALA A 154 -17.28 -16.97 -15.92
N ARG A 155 -17.77 -17.34 -14.72
CA ARG A 155 -19.13 -17.86 -14.49
C ARG A 155 -20.20 -16.79 -14.24
N ARG A 156 -19.81 -15.56 -13.85
CA ARG A 156 -20.76 -14.50 -13.44
C ARG A 156 -21.24 -13.60 -14.58
N GLU A 157 -20.68 -13.73 -15.79
CA GLU A 157 -21.32 -13.16 -16.97
C GLU A 157 -22.71 -13.81 -17.12
N PRO A 158 -23.81 -13.03 -17.17
CA PRO A 158 -25.10 -13.59 -17.46
C PRO A 158 -24.99 -14.21 -18.85
N SER A 159 -25.11 -15.53 -18.93
CA SER A 159 -25.53 -16.19 -20.16
C SER A 159 -26.75 -15.42 -20.64
N ILE A 160 -26.55 -14.55 -21.62
CA ILE A 160 -27.60 -13.72 -22.22
C ILE A 160 -28.70 -14.72 -22.57
N PRO A 161 -29.87 -14.71 -21.90
CA PRO A 161 -30.96 -15.50 -22.40
C PRO A 161 -31.21 -14.93 -23.79
N THR A 162 -31.15 -15.78 -24.80
CA THR A 162 -31.56 -15.43 -26.16
C THR A 162 -33.05 -15.09 -26.07
N VAL A 163 -33.35 -13.84 -25.73
CA VAL A 163 -34.70 -13.33 -25.61
C VAL A 163 -35.15 -13.04 -27.04
N THR A 164 -35.70 -14.06 -27.68
CA THR A 164 -36.75 -13.88 -28.67
C THR A 164 -38.00 -13.42 -27.89
N GLN A 165 -38.05 -12.16 -27.48
CA GLN A 165 -39.31 -11.53 -27.07
C GLN A 165 -39.55 -10.27 -27.89
N THR A 166 -40.48 -10.42 -28.81
CA THR A 166 -41.51 -9.42 -29.08
C THR A 166 -42.12 -8.95 -27.75
N VAL A 167 -41.77 -7.76 -27.27
CA VAL A 167 -42.46 -7.12 -26.14
C VAL A 167 -43.32 -5.97 -26.65
N ARG A 168 -44.63 -6.17 -26.47
CA ARG A 168 -45.64 -5.11 -26.45
C ARG A 168 -45.40 -4.22 -25.24
N LEU A 169 -45.35 -2.91 -25.48
CA LEU A 169 -45.26 -1.86 -24.46
C LEU A 169 -46.48 -1.89 -23.52
N ARG A 170 -46.24 -2.02 -22.22
CA ARG A 170 -47.07 -1.38 -21.19
C ARG A 170 -46.19 -0.89 -20.05
N ALA A 171 -46.33 0.41 -19.79
CA ALA A 171 -45.66 1.17 -18.76
C ALA A 171 -45.88 0.58 -17.36
N TRP A 172 -44.92 0.78 -16.46
CA TRP A 172 -45.15 1.26 -15.10
C TRP A 172 -43.83 1.77 -14.50
N ALA A 173 -43.94 2.87 -13.76
CA ALA A 173 -42.85 3.67 -13.22
C ALA A 173 -42.34 3.15 -11.86
N HIS A 174 -41.13 3.60 -11.51
CA HIS A 174 -40.48 3.58 -10.18
C HIS A 174 -39.72 2.33 -9.74
N SER A 175 -38.43 2.29 -10.10
CA SER A 175 -37.33 2.21 -9.12
C SER A 175 -36.00 2.51 -9.81
N GLN A 176 -35.32 3.58 -9.37
CA GLN A 176 -33.98 3.93 -9.81
C GLN A 176 -32.97 2.93 -9.22
N SER A 177 -32.71 1.86 -9.95
CA SER A 177 -31.44 1.14 -9.87
C SER A 177 -30.69 1.50 -11.13
N VAL A 178 -29.73 2.41 -11.02
CA VAL A 178 -28.82 2.77 -12.11
C VAL A 178 -27.92 1.56 -12.36
N PHE A 179 -28.44 0.57 -13.08
CA PHE A 179 -27.61 -0.41 -13.75
C PHE A 179 -26.91 0.32 -14.89
N TYR A 180 -25.60 0.45 -14.76
CA TYR A 180 -24.68 0.86 -15.81
C TYR A 180 -24.65 -0.24 -16.89
N MET A 181 -25.74 -0.41 -17.63
CA MET A 181 -25.79 -1.23 -18.84
C MET A 181 -25.33 -0.34 -20.00
N ALA A 182 -24.06 0.03 -19.98
CA ALA A 182 -23.40 0.56 -21.16
C ALA A 182 -23.43 -0.53 -22.24
N THR A 183 -23.91 -0.15 -23.42
CA THR A 183 -23.98 -0.96 -24.64
C THR A 183 -22.65 -1.65 -24.94
N GLN A 184 -22.50 -2.92 -24.55
CA GLN A 184 -21.39 -3.75 -25.00
C GLN A 184 -21.74 -4.37 -26.36
N THR A 185 -21.46 -3.63 -27.43
CA THR A 185 -21.43 -4.14 -28.81
C THR A 185 -20.04 -4.64 -29.21
N ASN A 186 -19.12 -4.81 -28.26
CA ASN A 186 -17.79 -5.35 -28.51
C ASN A 186 -17.73 -6.82 -28.11
N SER A 187 -17.32 -7.67 -29.06
CA SER A 187 -16.90 -9.07 -28.89
C SER A 187 -16.49 -9.39 -27.45
N LEU A 188 -17.20 -10.33 -26.81
CA LEU A 188 -16.94 -10.93 -25.49
C LEU A 188 -15.48 -10.69 -25.02
N ARG A 189 -15.23 -9.54 -24.40
CA ARG A 189 -13.92 -9.22 -23.84
C ARG A 189 -13.92 -9.86 -22.47
N TYR A 190 -13.19 -10.96 -22.34
CA TYR A 190 -13.00 -11.67 -21.08
C TYR A 190 -12.00 -10.91 -20.19
N ASN A 191 -12.16 -9.59 -20.07
CA ASN A 191 -11.31 -8.70 -19.28
C ASN A 191 -11.59 -8.86 -17.77
N ASN A 192 -11.63 -10.10 -17.29
CA ASN A 192 -11.87 -10.47 -15.90
C ASN A 192 -10.92 -9.79 -14.91
N CYS A 193 -9.70 -9.49 -15.37
CA CYS A 193 -8.70 -8.81 -14.57
C CYS A 193 -9.12 -7.36 -14.27
N GLU A 194 -9.82 -6.68 -15.19
CA GLU A 194 -10.23 -5.27 -15.02
C GLU A 194 -11.29 -5.07 -13.93
N ILE A 195 -11.97 -6.14 -13.52
CA ILE A 195 -12.93 -6.12 -12.40
C ILE A 195 -12.23 -5.72 -11.10
N CYS A 196 -11.01 -6.19 -10.89
CA CYS A 196 -10.22 -5.87 -9.70
C CYS A 196 -9.07 -4.90 -10.00
N HIS A 197 -8.55 -4.90 -11.23
CA HIS A 197 -7.44 -4.07 -11.65
C HIS A 197 -7.92 -2.85 -12.44
N VAL A 198 -8.10 -1.74 -11.72
CA VAL A 198 -8.46 -0.46 -12.32
C VAL A 198 -7.24 0.29 -12.81
N ALA A 199 -7.43 1.24 -13.73
CA ALA A 199 -6.37 2.14 -14.15
C ALA A 199 -5.88 2.95 -12.95
N ASN A 200 -4.56 2.97 -12.73
CA ASN A 200 -3.96 3.78 -11.70
C ASN A 200 -4.13 5.25 -12.05
N THR A 201 -4.95 5.99 -11.31
CA THR A 201 -5.18 7.41 -11.56
C THR A 201 -4.07 8.30 -10.99
N LYS A 202 -3.21 7.75 -10.12
CA LYS A 202 -2.07 8.48 -9.57
C LYS A 202 -0.90 8.38 -10.56
N PRO A 203 -0.41 9.50 -11.11
CA PRO A 203 0.78 9.46 -11.93
C PRO A 203 1.93 8.90 -11.10
N PRO A 204 2.75 8.00 -11.65
CA PRO A 204 3.94 7.54 -10.96
C PRO A 204 4.86 8.72 -10.67
N VAL A 205 5.62 8.62 -9.58
CA VAL A 205 6.59 9.65 -9.21
C VAL A 205 7.53 9.89 -10.39
N ALA A 206 7.67 11.15 -10.77
CA ALA A 206 8.56 11.53 -11.85
C ALA A 206 9.95 10.96 -11.57
N PRO A 207 10.63 10.45 -12.59
CA PRO A 207 11.96 9.90 -12.43
C PRO A 207 12.94 10.94 -11.88
N SER A 208 13.96 10.47 -11.13
CA SER A 208 15.07 11.32 -10.68
C SER A 208 15.81 11.93 -11.87
N SER A 209 16.54 13.03 -11.63
CA SER A 209 17.44 13.61 -12.63
C SER A 209 18.36 12.54 -13.24
N GLY A 210 18.42 12.48 -14.58
CA GLY A 210 19.26 11.53 -15.32
C GLY A 210 18.56 10.72 -16.42
N TRP A 211 17.22 10.74 -16.51
CA TRP A 211 16.51 10.11 -17.62
C TRP A 211 16.63 10.97 -18.89
N THR A 212 17.46 10.54 -19.83
CA THR A 212 17.75 11.34 -21.05
C THR A 212 16.60 11.40 -22.04
N ASP A 213 15.57 10.56 -21.86
CA ASP A 213 14.36 10.54 -22.68
C ASP A 213 13.23 11.42 -22.12
N GLY A 214 13.38 11.95 -20.90
CA GLY A 214 12.34 12.78 -20.26
C GLY A 214 10.99 12.08 -20.09
N PHE A 215 10.95 10.75 -20.18
CA PHE A 215 9.70 10.00 -20.21
C PHE A 215 9.05 9.99 -18.82
N VAL A 216 7.86 10.57 -18.72
CA VAL A 216 7.01 10.53 -17.53
C VAL A 216 5.75 9.74 -17.90
N PRO A 217 5.48 8.58 -17.28
CA PRO A 217 4.25 7.84 -17.56
C PRO A 217 3.03 8.70 -17.24
N ALA A 218 2.14 8.85 -18.22
CA ALA A 218 0.87 9.54 -18.04
C ALA A 218 -0.08 8.73 -17.17
N ALA A 219 -0.96 9.39 -16.41
CA ALA A 219 -2.27 8.91 -15.93
C ALA A 219 -2.35 7.41 -15.60
N ASN A 220 -3.51 6.80 -15.51
CA ASN A 220 -3.97 5.61 -16.24
C ASN A 220 -3.03 4.63 -17.02
N MET A 221 -1.73 4.86 -17.22
CA MET A 221 -0.88 3.99 -18.06
C MET A 221 -0.73 2.56 -17.52
N PHE A 222 -0.70 2.44 -16.19
CA PHE A 222 -0.64 1.17 -15.48
C PHE A 222 -1.98 0.83 -14.86
N LYS A 223 -2.29 -0.46 -14.79
CA LYS A 223 -3.33 -0.95 -13.89
C LYS A 223 -2.74 -1.09 -12.48
N ALA A 224 -3.54 -0.78 -11.46
CA ALA A 224 -3.19 -1.00 -10.06
C ALA A 224 -3.84 -2.28 -9.54
N SER A 225 -3.24 -2.90 -8.53
CA SER A 225 -3.97 -3.85 -7.68
C SER A 225 -4.90 -3.09 -6.73
N PRO A 226 -5.98 -3.71 -6.24
CA PRO A 226 -6.74 -3.15 -5.12
C PRO A 226 -5.83 -2.78 -3.96
N GLU A 227 -5.95 -1.55 -3.46
CA GLU A 227 -5.23 -1.05 -2.29
C GLU A 227 -6.11 -1.01 -1.03
N SER A 228 -7.40 -1.32 -1.17
CA SER A 228 -8.38 -1.35 -0.07
C SER A 228 -9.37 -2.50 -0.19
N HIS A 229 -10.24 -2.65 0.82
CA HIS A 229 -11.25 -3.71 0.83
C HIS A 229 -12.40 -3.48 -0.17
N ASP A 230 -12.51 -2.31 -0.80
CA ASP A 230 -13.56 -1.95 -1.76
C ASP A 230 -13.75 -2.99 -2.87
N ALA A 231 -12.65 -3.37 -3.54
CA ALA A 231 -12.70 -4.33 -4.62
C ALA A 231 -13.15 -5.71 -4.13
N CYS A 232 -12.66 -6.13 -2.94
CA CYS A 232 -12.97 -7.43 -2.37
C CYS A 232 -14.43 -7.51 -1.86
N PHE A 233 -14.89 -6.47 -1.16
CA PHE A 233 -16.21 -6.43 -0.53
C PHE A 233 -17.36 -6.28 -1.52
N SER A 234 -17.08 -5.95 -2.78
CA SER A 234 -18.05 -6.11 -3.87
C SER A 234 -18.65 -7.54 -3.92
N CYS A 235 -17.86 -8.55 -3.52
CA CYS A 235 -18.27 -9.95 -3.50
C CYS A 235 -18.25 -10.55 -2.07
N HIS A 236 -17.23 -10.22 -1.28
CA HIS A 236 -16.91 -10.86 0.00
C HIS A 236 -17.51 -10.18 1.23
N TRP A 237 -18.51 -9.32 1.08
CA TRP A 237 -19.08 -8.60 2.23
C TRP A 237 -19.95 -9.49 3.13
N LYS A 238 -20.99 -10.12 2.57
CA LYS A 238 -22.01 -10.88 3.33
C LYS A 238 -22.26 -12.30 2.86
N SER A 239 -22.10 -12.57 1.57
CA SER A 239 -22.65 -13.78 0.93
C SER A 239 -21.60 -14.76 0.42
N VAL A 240 -20.34 -14.36 0.34
CA VAL A 240 -19.24 -15.20 -0.16
C VAL A 240 -18.10 -15.19 0.84
N GLU A 241 -17.75 -16.36 1.36
CA GLU A 241 -16.58 -16.50 2.23
C GLU A 241 -15.27 -16.26 1.45
N PRO A 242 -14.25 -15.64 2.06
CA PRO A 242 -14.25 -15.08 3.41
C PRO A 242 -15.15 -13.84 3.53
N THR A 243 -16.03 -13.79 4.53
CA THR A 243 -16.90 -12.63 4.74
C THR A 243 -16.19 -11.52 5.52
N LYS A 244 -16.83 -10.34 5.67
CA LYS A 244 -16.28 -9.18 6.39
C LYS A 244 -15.76 -9.49 7.81
N ASP A 245 -16.31 -10.51 8.46
CA ASP A 245 -15.98 -10.88 9.84
C ASP A 245 -14.84 -11.91 9.91
N ASN A 246 -14.41 -12.46 8.77
CA ASN A 246 -13.36 -13.46 8.64
C ASN A 246 -12.06 -12.84 8.10
N CYS A 247 -11.46 -11.93 8.87
CA CYS A 247 -10.23 -11.23 8.47
C CYS A 247 -9.10 -12.21 8.13
N ALA A 248 -8.98 -13.30 8.89
CA ALA A 248 -7.96 -14.33 8.69
C ALA A 248 -8.14 -15.13 7.39
N GLY A 249 -9.33 -15.11 6.79
CA GLY A 249 -9.57 -15.73 5.49
C GLY A 249 -8.87 -14.99 4.33
N CYS A 250 -8.58 -13.69 4.49
CA CYS A 250 -7.82 -12.90 3.52
C CYS A 250 -6.43 -12.53 4.02
N HIS A 251 -6.26 -12.28 5.33
CA HIS A 251 -5.01 -11.75 5.89
C HIS A 251 -4.24 -12.85 6.63
N LYS A 252 -3.02 -13.14 6.16
CA LYS A 252 -2.09 -14.05 6.84
C LYS A 252 -0.94 -13.27 7.45
N PRO A 253 -0.46 -13.61 8.67
CA PRO A 253 0.76 -13.01 9.23
C PRO A 253 1.90 -13.09 8.22
N ALA A 254 2.57 -11.96 7.98
CA ALA A 254 3.69 -11.93 7.05
C ALA A 254 4.86 -12.76 7.60
N SER A 255 5.43 -13.63 6.76
CA SER A 255 6.53 -14.53 7.16
C SER A 255 7.60 -14.63 6.06
N PRO A 256 8.89 -14.40 6.37
CA PRO A 256 9.45 -13.23 7.05
C PRO A 256 9.48 -11.99 6.13
N TYR A 257 9.80 -10.85 6.72
CA TYR A 257 9.92 -9.53 6.10
C TYR A 257 10.77 -9.56 4.82
N LEU A 258 10.13 -9.42 3.65
CA LEU A 258 10.83 -9.11 2.40
C LEU A 258 10.88 -7.59 2.24
N PRO A 259 12.04 -6.95 2.41
CA PRO A 259 12.21 -5.58 1.98
C PRO A 259 11.97 -5.51 0.47
N THR A 260 10.98 -4.73 0.04
CA THR A 260 10.81 -4.29 -1.34
C THR A 260 12.01 -3.42 -1.71
N GLY A 261 13.10 -4.06 -2.15
CA GLY A 261 14.41 -3.41 -2.30
C GLY A 261 15.09 -3.61 -3.65
N ILE A 262 14.49 -4.33 -4.60
CA ILE A 262 15.05 -4.42 -5.95
C ILE A 262 14.17 -3.58 -6.88
N PRO A 263 14.73 -2.54 -7.55
CA PRO A 263 14.02 -1.88 -8.64
C PRO A 263 13.73 -2.93 -9.71
N GLU A 264 12.47 -3.35 -9.81
CA GLU A 264 12.02 -4.19 -10.91
C GLU A 264 12.25 -3.42 -12.23
N ARG A 265 12.89 -4.06 -13.21
CA ARG A 265 13.00 -3.50 -14.56
C ARG A 265 11.61 -3.52 -15.20
N LYS A 266 10.81 -2.50 -14.93
CA LYS A 266 9.49 -2.34 -15.54
C LYS A 266 9.65 -1.73 -16.92
N SER A 267 9.01 -2.31 -17.94
CA SER A 267 8.79 -1.62 -19.21
C SER A 267 7.78 -0.51 -18.95
N LEU A 268 8.27 0.70 -18.69
CA LEU A 268 7.41 1.83 -18.34
C LEU A 268 6.77 2.47 -19.57
N ARG A 269 7.11 2.04 -20.79
CA ARG A 269 6.59 2.60 -22.04
C ARG A 269 5.36 1.87 -22.59
N PHE A 270 5.00 0.71 -22.02
CA PHE A 270 3.76 0.00 -22.38
C PHE A 270 2.53 0.65 -21.72
N THR A 271 1.49 0.92 -22.51
CA THR A 271 0.23 1.50 -22.02
C THR A 271 -0.95 0.58 -22.25
N HIS A 272 -1.75 0.36 -21.20
CA HIS A 272 -2.99 -0.42 -21.23
C HIS A 272 -4.18 0.36 -21.82
N VAL A 273 -4.03 1.65 -22.11
CA VAL A 273 -5.13 2.54 -22.52
C VAL A 273 -5.31 2.58 -24.04
N ARG A 274 -4.31 2.17 -24.83
CA ARG A 274 -4.38 2.24 -26.29
C ARG A 274 -5.19 1.09 -26.88
N GLU A 275 -6.04 1.40 -27.86
CA GLU A 275 -6.72 0.44 -28.75
C GLU A 275 -5.76 -0.47 -29.54
N GLN A 276 -4.46 -0.22 -29.46
CA GLN A 276 -3.42 -1.01 -30.14
C GLN A 276 -3.11 -2.35 -29.46
N HIS A 277 -3.59 -2.57 -28.22
CA HIS A 277 -3.40 -3.83 -27.48
C HIS A 277 -4.74 -4.35 -26.94
N VAL A 278 -5.64 -4.72 -27.85
CA VAL A 278 -6.99 -5.29 -27.55
C VAL A 278 -6.97 -6.75 -27.10
N LYS A 279 -5.80 -7.31 -26.79
CA LYS A 279 -5.69 -8.69 -26.30
C LYS A 279 -6.07 -8.75 -24.83
N GLU A 280 -6.60 -9.91 -24.43
CA GLU A 280 -6.88 -10.23 -23.03
C GLU A 280 -5.61 -10.10 -22.18
N CYS A 281 -5.77 -9.74 -20.89
CA CYS A 281 -4.63 -9.54 -19.99
C CYS A 281 -3.73 -10.79 -19.92
N THR A 282 -4.31 -11.99 -19.98
CA THR A 282 -3.61 -13.27 -19.92
C THR A 282 -2.80 -13.59 -21.18
N ALA A 283 -3.03 -12.89 -22.30
CA ALA A 283 -2.19 -13.01 -23.50
C ALA A 283 -0.76 -12.53 -23.22
N CYS A 284 -0.62 -11.48 -22.40
CA CYS A 284 0.69 -10.94 -22.05
C CYS A 284 1.16 -11.42 -20.67
N HIS A 285 0.26 -11.44 -19.69
CA HIS A 285 0.55 -11.80 -18.31
C HIS A 285 0.45 -13.31 -18.07
N ILE A 286 1.20 -14.10 -18.84
CA ILE A 286 1.11 -15.57 -18.86
C ILE A 286 1.45 -16.27 -17.54
N ASN A 287 2.09 -15.56 -16.60
CA ASN A 287 2.42 -16.09 -15.27
C ASN A 287 1.30 -15.87 -14.26
N ILE A 288 0.40 -14.91 -14.49
CA ILE A 288 -0.69 -14.60 -13.55
C ILE A 288 -1.68 -15.76 -13.45
N THR A 289 -1.94 -16.47 -14.54
CA THR A 289 -2.82 -17.66 -14.56
C THR A 289 -2.20 -18.88 -13.90
N LYS A 290 -0.88 -18.90 -13.68
CA LYS A 290 -0.15 -20.07 -13.15
C LYS A 290 -0.02 -20.06 -11.64
N SER A 291 -0.46 -19.00 -10.95
CA SER A 291 -0.34 -18.90 -9.50
C SER A 291 -1.67 -18.77 -8.80
N ALA A 292 -1.93 -19.70 -7.88
CA ALA A 292 -3.02 -19.62 -6.91
C ALA A 292 -2.73 -18.62 -5.77
N SER A 293 -1.64 -17.85 -5.82
CA SER A 293 -1.31 -16.85 -4.80
C SER A 293 -0.55 -15.66 -5.37
N VAL A 294 -0.77 -14.47 -4.80
CA VAL A 294 0.11 -13.30 -5.02
C VAL A 294 1.50 -13.46 -4.43
N LYS A 295 1.72 -14.46 -3.57
CA LYS A 295 3.02 -14.64 -2.89
C LYS A 295 4.10 -15.02 -3.91
N GLY A 296 5.00 -14.09 -4.18
CA GLY A 296 6.09 -14.28 -5.15
C GLY A 296 5.64 -14.21 -6.61
N LEU A 297 4.37 -13.95 -6.88
CA LEU A 297 3.87 -13.68 -8.22
C LEU A 297 4.38 -12.31 -8.64
N LYS A 298 5.26 -12.29 -9.63
CA LYS A 298 5.56 -11.06 -10.35
C LYS A 298 4.60 -10.98 -11.53
N PRO A 299 3.79 -9.91 -11.66
CA PRO A 299 2.92 -9.71 -12.82
C PRO A 299 3.71 -9.39 -14.10
N ASP A 300 4.98 -9.81 -14.17
CA ASP A 300 5.90 -9.49 -15.24
C ASP A 300 5.39 -10.10 -16.55
N VAL A 301 5.39 -9.28 -17.59
CA VAL A 301 5.18 -9.70 -18.97
C VAL A 301 6.53 -10.17 -19.50
N PRO A 302 6.71 -11.47 -19.81
CA PRO A 302 7.95 -11.91 -20.42
C PRO A 302 8.08 -11.28 -21.81
N ILE A 303 9.32 -11.02 -22.22
CA ILE A 303 9.60 -10.39 -23.52
C ILE A 303 9.05 -11.20 -24.71
N THR A 304 8.87 -12.52 -24.54
CA THR A 304 8.21 -13.40 -25.51
C THR A 304 6.80 -12.95 -25.87
N SER A 305 6.04 -12.43 -24.90
CA SER A 305 4.68 -11.92 -25.12
C SER A 305 4.67 -10.71 -26.06
N CYS A 306 5.74 -9.92 -26.07
CA CYS A 306 5.87 -8.77 -26.97
C CYS A 306 6.25 -9.22 -28.39
N THR A 307 7.13 -10.22 -28.50
CA THR A 307 7.69 -10.64 -29.79
C THR A 307 6.69 -11.29 -30.73
N GLU A 308 5.60 -11.88 -30.21
CA GLU A 308 4.52 -12.44 -31.05
C GLU A 308 3.91 -11.39 -32.00
N CYS A 309 3.89 -10.12 -31.59
CA CYS A 309 3.34 -9.02 -32.35
C CYS A 309 4.42 -8.10 -32.93
N HIS A 310 5.51 -7.88 -32.19
CA HIS A 310 6.53 -6.88 -32.53
C HIS A 310 7.75 -7.42 -33.29
N ASN A 311 7.94 -8.75 -33.37
CA ASN A 311 9.08 -9.37 -34.07
C ASN A 311 8.72 -9.93 -35.46
N LYS A 312 7.79 -9.27 -36.16
CA LYS A 312 7.39 -9.66 -37.53
C LYS A 312 8.27 -8.94 -38.55
N GLU A 313 8.70 -9.65 -39.58
CA GLU A 313 9.52 -9.08 -40.67
C GLU A 313 8.86 -7.82 -41.25
N GLY A 314 9.67 -6.77 -41.46
CA GLY A 314 9.22 -5.47 -41.99
C GLY A 314 8.70 -4.47 -40.95
N LEU A 315 8.51 -4.86 -39.68
CA LEU A 315 8.24 -3.93 -38.59
C LEU A 315 9.56 -3.45 -37.96
N ARG A 316 9.69 -2.12 -37.81
CA ARG A 316 10.89 -1.39 -37.32
C ARG A 316 11.25 -1.64 -35.85
N LEU A 317 10.78 -2.75 -35.27
CA LEU A 317 10.57 -2.95 -33.84
C LEU A 317 11.16 -4.28 -33.34
N ASP A 318 12.19 -4.77 -34.03
CA ASP A 318 12.86 -6.02 -33.71
C ASP A 318 13.90 -5.81 -32.60
N VAL A 319 13.73 -6.53 -31.51
CA VAL A 319 14.69 -6.62 -30.39
C VAL A 319 16.09 -6.98 -30.91
N SER A 320 16.19 -7.83 -31.93
CA SER A 320 17.46 -8.18 -32.57
C SER A 320 18.19 -6.95 -33.11
N GLY A 321 17.46 -6.00 -33.71
CA GLY A 321 18.03 -4.75 -34.24
C GLY A 321 18.61 -3.87 -33.14
N GLU A 322 17.88 -3.66 -32.04
CA GLU A 322 18.39 -2.92 -30.87
C GLU A 322 19.58 -3.64 -30.22
N LEU A 323 19.57 -4.98 -30.15
CA LEU A 323 20.69 -5.76 -29.64
C LEU A 323 21.93 -5.66 -30.54
N ILE A 324 21.77 -5.67 -31.87
CA ILE A 324 22.89 -5.45 -32.81
C ILE A 324 23.47 -4.04 -32.65
N ALA A 325 22.63 -3.03 -32.47
CA ALA A 325 23.08 -1.67 -32.22
C ALA A 325 23.87 -1.58 -30.90
N LEU A 326 23.36 -2.22 -29.84
CA LEU A 326 24.02 -2.30 -28.54
C LEU A 326 25.36 -3.04 -28.59
N ASP A 327 25.44 -4.15 -29.32
CA ASP A 327 26.69 -4.91 -29.45
C ASP A 327 27.77 -4.12 -30.22
N LYS A 328 27.36 -3.16 -31.07
CA LYS A 328 28.26 -2.25 -31.80
C LYS A 328 28.65 -1.02 -30.97
N ASP A 329 27.74 -0.54 -30.13
CA ASP A 329 27.93 0.66 -29.31
C ASP A 329 27.37 0.43 -27.91
N ALA A 330 28.25 0.27 -26.92
CA ALA A 330 27.86 0.12 -25.53
C ALA A 330 27.17 1.38 -24.94
N ALA A 331 27.25 2.53 -25.62
CA ALA A 331 26.50 3.73 -25.26
C ALA A 331 25.06 3.74 -25.82
N PHE A 332 24.71 2.79 -26.70
CA PHE A 332 23.36 2.64 -27.20
C PHE A 332 22.37 2.38 -26.05
N VAL A 333 21.17 2.96 -26.16
CA VAL A 333 20.13 2.86 -25.14
C VAL A 333 18.88 2.26 -25.77
N CYS A 334 18.45 1.10 -25.30
CA CYS A 334 17.20 0.49 -25.74
C CYS A 334 16.02 1.32 -25.22
N VAL A 335 15.51 2.25 -26.05
CA VAL A 335 14.41 3.16 -25.66
C VAL A 335 13.07 2.74 -26.25
N TYR A 336 13.03 1.73 -27.11
CA TYR A 336 11.76 1.34 -27.72
C TYR A 336 10.78 0.79 -26.67
N CYS A 337 11.20 -0.24 -25.92
CA CYS A 337 10.38 -0.85 -24.87
C CYS A 337 10.65 -0.30 -23.47
N HIS A 338 11.80 0.35 -23.25
CA HIS A 338 12.28 0.74 -21.93
C HIS A 338 12.49 2.25 -21.83
N THR A 339 12.50 2.76 -20.60
CA THR A 339 13.00 4.11 -20.34
C THR A 339 14.52 4.10 -20.39
N SER A 340 15.11 5.28 -20.55
CA SER A 340 16.56 5.43 -20.62
C SER A 340 17.33 4.82 -19.42
N ASP A 341 16.77 4.83 -18.21
CA ASP A 341 17.36 4.19 -17.02
C ASP A 341 17.44 2.66 -17.14
N VAL A 342 16.42 2.02 -17.73
CA VAL A 342 16.40 0.57 -17.92
C VAL A 342 17.16 0.18 -19.19
N GLY A 343 17.01 0.95 -20.26
CA GLY A 343 17.59 0.70 -21.58
C GLY A 343 19.12 0.81 -21.66
N ARG A 344 19.75 1.54 -20.72
CA ARG A 344 21.22 1.62 -20.58
C ARG A 344 21.84 0.41 -19.91
N ARG A 345 21.04 -0.44 -19.25
CA ARG A 345 21.54 -1.58 -18.48
C ARG A 345 21.68 -2.79 -19.38
N ASN A 346 22.70 -3.61 -19.13
CA ASN A 346 22.90 -4.87 -19.86
C ASN A 346 21.60 -5.67 -20.00
N PRO A 347 21.20 -6.07 -21.22
CA PRO A 347 20.00 -6.86 -21.45
C PRO A 347 20.13 -8.23 -20.77
N PRO A 348 19.04 -8.76 -20.19
CA PRO A 348 19.05 -10.10 -19.63
C PRO A 348 19.17 -11.14 -20.75
N ALA A 349 19.65 -12.35 -20.42
CA ALA A 349 19.80 -13.45 -21.38
C ALA A 349 18.52 -13.75 -22.16
N SER A 350 17.35 -13.53 -21.56
CA SER A 350 16.05 -13.71 -22.23
C SER A 350 15.90 -12.87 -23.50
N HIS A 351 16.50 -11.69 -23.59
CA HIS A 351 16.43 -10.84 -24.79
C HIS A 351 17.25 -11.41 -25.94
N TYR A 352 18.42 -11.98 -25.66
CA TYR A 352 19.24 -12.63 -26.68
C TYR A 352 18.61 -13.94 -27.16
N LEU A 353 18.04 -14.73 -26.24
CA LEU A 353 17.39 -16.00 -26.56
C LEU A 353 16.22 -15.84 -27.54
N ILE A 354 15.35 -14.83 -27.33
CA ILE A 354 14.22 -14.58 -28.24
C ILE A 354 14.66 -14.10 -29.63
N SER A 355 15.86 -13.53 -29.75
CA SER A 355 16.46 -13.13 -31.02
C SER A 355 17.27 -14.26 -31.66
N GLY A 356 17.32 -15.46 -31.07
CA GLY A 356 18.12 -16.58 -31.56
C GLY A 356 19.63 -16.36 -31.42
N ARG A 357 20.06 -15.53 -30.47
CA ARG A 357 21.47 -15.14 -30.26
C ARG A 357 21.99 -15.59 -28.90
N ALA A 358 23.30 -15.81 -28.81
CA ALA A 358 23.96 -16.07 -27.54
C ALA A 358 24.06 -14.76 -26.72
N PRO A 359 23.85 -14.79 -25.38
CA PRO A 359 24.00 -13.61 -24.54
C PRO A 359 25.44 -13.06 -24.57
N VAL A 360 25.58 -11.78 -24.89
CA VAL A 360 26.87 -11.07 -24.81
C VAL A 360 26.98 -10.41 -23.44
N LYS A 361 28.04 -10.72 -22.70
CA LYS A 361 28.38 -9.94 -21.49
C LYS A 361 29.11 -8.68 -21.94
N LEU A 362 28.40 -7.54 -21.92
CA LEU A 362 29.02 -6.22 -22.05
C LEU A 362 29.98 -6.04 -20.87
N ARG A 363 31.22 -5.62 -21.18
CA ARG A 363 32.31 -5.43 -20.21
C ARG A 363 32.15 -4.13 -19.45
#